data_AF-A0A946K1C3-F1
#
_entry.id   AF-A0A946K1C3-F1
#
_cell.length_a   1.000
_cell.length_b   1.000
_cell.length_c   1.000
_cell.angle_alpha   90.00
_cell.angle_beta   90.00
_cell.angle_gamma   90.00
#
_symmetry.space_group_name_H-M   'P 1'
#
loop_
_entity.id
_entity.type
_entity.pdbx_description
1 polymer ?
#
loop_
_entity_poly.entity_id
_entity_poly.type
_entity_poly.pdbx_seq_one_letter_code
_entity_poly.pdbx_strand_id
1 'polypeptide(L)'
;MYSYKAFFEDGVLITRFYNEYIEEEGDKSLLAICRSMTIDQRLSIKTVIWDLKDVTAMSVVNTDIARVTHFERELLKMFKPHRESAAQHVKRIQVFHIPPSDKAVANIFRERLERVAHDSRKTPRIESDEPRGLPELLESLNLLKLLPLLDGEWQK
;
A
#
# COMPACT_ATOMS: atom_id res chain seq x y z
N MET A 1 -8.71 -5.45 9.10
CA MET A 1 -9.51 -5.86 7.91
C MET A 1 -9.17 -4.95 6.73
N TYR A 2 -9.39 -5.39 5.48
CA TYR A 2 -9.16 -4.53 4.32
C TYR A 2 -10.26 -4.60 3.26
N SER A 3 -10.25 -3.61 2.37
CA SER A 3 -10.95 -3.61 1.10
C SER A 3 -10.11 -2.87 0.08
N TYR A 4 -10.30 -3.11 -1.22
CA TYR A 4 -9.46 -2.48 -2.24
C TYR A 4 -10.21 -2.13 -3.52
N LYS A 5 -9.61 -1.19 -4.28
CA LYS A 5 -9.98 -0.84 -5.65
C LYS A 5 -8.74 -0.75 -6.51
N ALA A 6 -8.82 -1.33 -7.71
CA ALA A 6 -7.76 -1.27 -8.70
C ALA A 6 -8.27 -0.54 -9.96
N PHE A 7 -7.57 0.52 -10.35
CA PHE A 7 -7.80 1.30 -11.55
C PHE A 7 -6.66 0.99 -12.53
N PHE A 8 -6.80 -0.10 -13.29
CA PHE A 8 -5.72 -0.63 -14.13
C PHE A 8 -5.30 0.32 -15.27
N GLU A 9 -6.24 1.09 -15.82
CA GLU A 9 -5.95 2.09 -16.85
C GLU A 9 -5.06 3.22 -16.30
N ASP A 10 -5.29 3.60 -15.04
CA ASP A 10 -4.50 4.61 -14.33
C ASP A 10 -3.26 4.03 -13.62
N GLY A 11 -3.18 2.71 -13.53
CA GLY A 11 -2.14 2.00 -12.79
C GLY A 11 -2.18 2.24 -11.29
N VAL A 12 -3.37 2.42 -10.70
CA VAL A 12 -3.54 2.75 -9.28
C VAL A 12 -4.19 1.59 -8.52
N LEU A 13 -3.59 1.18 -7.41
CA LEU A 13 -4.18 0.28 -6.42
C LEU A 13 -4.40 1.05 -5.11
N ILE A 14 -5.64 1.10 -4.64
CA ILE A 14 -5.99 1.70 -3.35
C ILE A 14 -6.46 0.58 -2.42
N THR A 15 -5.81 0.45 -1.27
CA THR A 15 -6.21 -0.49 -0.22
C THR A 15 -6.61 0.30 1.01
N ARG A 16 -7.86 0.13 1.44
CA ARG A 16 -8.40 0.68 2.69
C ARG A 16 -8.29 -0.35 3.80
N PHE A 17 -7.63 0.03 4.88
CA PHE A 17 -7.56 -0.74 6.11
C PHE A 17 -8.44 -0.07 7.16
N TYR A 18 -9.14 -0.90 7.94
CA TYR A 18 -10.07 -0.43 8.97
C TYR A 18 -10.11 -1.39 10.16
N ASN A 19 -10.57 -0.87 11.30
CA ASN A 19 -10.56 -1.52 12.61
C ASN A 19 -9.13 -1.80 13.09
N GLU A 20 -8.86 -3.02 13.55
CA GLU A 20 -7.54 -3.43 14.01
C GLU A 20 -6.63 -3.77 12.82
N TYR A 21 -5.42 -3.21 12.84
CA TYR A 21 -4.32 -3.54 11.94
C TYR A 21 -3.29 -4.39 12.70
N ILE A 22 -3.32 -5.69 12.45
CA ILE A 22 -2.57 -6.67 13.26
C ILE A 22 -1.36 -7.20 12.48
N GLU A 23 -0.21 -7.23 13.15
CA GLU A 23 1.02 -7.89 12.65
C GLU A 23 1.42 -7.48 11.22
N GLU A 24 1.23 -8.38 10.24
CA GLU A 24 1.67 -8.26 8.84
C GLU A 24 0.51 -8.13 7.85
N GLU A 25 -0.64 -7.61 8.31
CA GLU A 25 -1.87 -7.53 7.52
C GLU A 25 -1.69 -6.79 6.17
N GLY A 26 -0.88 -5.73 6.12
CA GLY A 26 -0.57 -5.02 4.88
C GLY A 26 0.14 -5.88 3.83
N ASP A 27 1.10 -6.71 4.26
CA ASP A 27 1.82 -7.61 3.35
C ASP A 27 0.89 -8.74 2.88
N LYS A 28 0.13 -9.34 3.81
CA LYS A 28 -0.82 -10.43 3.52
C LYS A 28 -1.91 -9.98 2.54
N SER A 29 -2.49 -8.80 2.77
CA SER A 29 -3.51 -8.23 1.91
C SER A 29 -2.98 -7.92 0.52
N LEU A 30 -1.81 -7.29 0.39
CA LEU A 30 -1.20 -7.07 -0.93
C LEU A 30 -0.91 -8.37 -1.66
N LEU A 31 -0.40 -9.40 -0.99
CA LEU A 31 -0.18 -10.71 -1.63
C LEU A 31 -1.48 -11.35 -2.08
N ALA A 32 -2.56 -11.23 -1.30
CA ALA A 32 -3.89 -11.73 -1.68
C ALA A 32 -4.46 -10.99 -2.90
N ILE A 33 -4.40 -9.66 -2.88
CA ILE A 33 -4.81 -8.78 -3.98
C ILE A 33 -4.01 -9.10 -5.25
N CYS A 34 -2.68 -9.20 -5.15
CA CYS A 34 -1.87 -9.55 -6.30
C CYS A 34 -2.24 -10.93 -6.85
N ARG A 35 -2.51 -11.93 -5.99
CA ARG A 35 -2.92 -13.27 -6.45
C ARG A 35 -4.21 -13.28 -7.26
N SER A 36 -5.17 -12.39 -6.97
CA SER A 36 -6.42 -12.29 -7.75
C SER A 36 -6.26 -11.61 -9.11
N MET A 37 -5.16 -10.91 -9.34
CA MET A 37 -4.88 -10.19 -10.59
C MET A 37 -4.21 -11.09 -11.63
N THR A 38 -4.44 -10.80 -12.91
CA THR A 38 -3.64 -11.33 -14.03
C THR A 38 -2.22 -10.72 -14.02
N ILE A 39 -1.30 -11.30 -14.80
CA ILE A 39 0.06 -10.75 -14.91
C ILE A 39 0.05 -9.31 -15.48
N ASP A 40 -0.78 -9.05 -16.49
CA ASP A 40 -0.89 -7.72 -17.11
C ASP A 40 -1.45 -6.69 -16.13
N GLN A 41 -2.46 -7.09 -15.35
CA GLN A 41 -3.01 -6.26 -14.29
C GLN A 41 -1.95 -5.91 -13.24
N ARG A 42 -1.16 -6.88 -12.77
CA ARG A 42 -0.05 -6.62 -11.83
C ARG A 42 1.00 -5.67 -12.42
N LEU A 43 1.34 -5.85 -13.68
CA LEU A 43 2.32 -5.02 -14.40
C LEU A 43 1.78 -3.62 -14.74
N SER A 44 0.46 -3.43 -14.76
CA SER A 44 -0.15 -2.11 -14.97
C SER A 44 -0.03 -1.20 -13.74
N ILE A 45 0.08 -1.76 -12.53
CA ILE A 45 0.12 -0.99 -11.28
C ILE A 45 1.45 -0.22 -11.17
N LYS A 46 1.34 1.10 -11.03
CA LYS A 46 2.45 2.05 -10.85
C LYS A 46 2.38 2.78 -9.50
N THR A 47 1.18 2.89 -8.95
CA THR A 47 0.91 3.61 -7.70
C THR A 47 0.10 2.74 -6.76
N VAL A 48 0.55 2.62 -5.52
CA VAL A 48 -0.16 1.94 -4.42
C VAL A 48 -0.46 2.97 -3.35
N ILE A 49 -1.72 3.04 -2.92
CA ILE A 49 -2.17 3.91 -1.84
C ILE A 49 -2.70 3.03 -0.71
N TRP A 50 -2.11 3.16 0.47
CA TRP A 50 -2.57 2.55 1.69
C TRP A 50 -3.34 3.56 2.52
N ASP A 51 -4.66 3.44 2.52
CA ASP A 51 -5.55 4.26 3.31
C ASP A 51 -5.77 3.63 4.69
N LEU A 52 -5.07 4.14 5.70
CA LEU A 52 -5.12 3.65 7.08
C LEU A 52 -6.00 4.52 7.97
N LYS A 53 -6.74 5.48 7.40
CA LYS A 53 -7.46 6.53 8.12
C LYS A 53 -8.40 5.98 9.20
N ASP A 54 -9.05 4.86 8.91
CA ASP A 54 -10.05 4.20 9.77
C ASP A 54 -9.47 3.05 10.62
N VAL A 55 -8.15 2.93 10.69
CA VAL A 55 -7.49 2.00 11.61
C VAL A 55 -7.55 2.55 13.03
N THR A 56 -8.14 1.76 13.93
CA THR A 56 -8.38 2.14 15.34
C THR A 56 -7.39 1.51 16.31
N ALA A 57 -6.67 0.48 15.89
CA ALA A 57 -5.61 -0.15 16.68
C ALA A 57 -4.50 -0.67 15.80
N MET A 58 -3.26 -0.56 16.26
CA MET A 58 -2.07 -1.06 15.57
C MET A 58 -1.03 -1.48 16.61
N SER A 59 -0.21 -2.49 16.30
CA SER A 59 0.91 -2.91 17.15
C SER A 59 2.23 -2.89 16.37
N VAL A 60 3.36 -2.91 17.07
CA VAL A 60 4.70 -3.03 16.47
C VAL A 60 5.15 -4.49 16.30
N VAL A 61 4.28 -5.45 16.63
CA VAL A 61 4.59 -6.89 16.58
C VAL A 61 4.88 -7.31 15.13
N ASN A 62 5.84 -8.22 14.96
CA ASN A 62 6.30 -8.74 13.66
C ASN A 62 6.70 -7.63 12.67
N THR A 63 7.19 -6.51 13.17
CA THR A 63 7.69 -5.42 12.33
C THR A 63 9.21 -5.49 12.24
N ASP A 64 9.69 -6.47 11.47
CA ASP A 64 11.11 -6.72 11.23
C ASP A 64 11.44 -6.84 9.73
N ILE A 65 12.73 -6.76 9.42
CA ILE A 65 13.28 -6.80 8.06
C ILE A 65 13.12 -8.19 7.41
N ALA A 66 13.14 -9.27 8.20
CA ALA A 66 13.02 -10.62 7.66
C ALA A 66 11.62 -10.86 7.08
N ARG A 67 10.58 -10.33 7.74
CA ARG A 67 9.21 -10.28 7.20
C ARG A 67 9.15 -9.55 5.86
N VAL A 68 9.70 -8.33 5.80
CA VAL A 68 9.71 -7.50 4.58
C VAL A 68 10.40 -8.23 3.43
N THR A 69 11.53 -8.88 3.71
CA THR A 69 12.27 -9.70 2.75
C THR A 69 11.45 -10.90 2.27
N HIS A 70 10.70 -11.55 3.17
CA HIS A 70 9.80 -12.64 2.81
C HIS A 70 8.69 -12.16 1.89
N PHE A 71 8.02 -11.05 2.22
CA PHE A 71 6.98 -10.45 1.40
C PHE A 71 7.48 -10.12 -0.01
N GLU A 72 8.62 -9.45 -0.15
CA GLU A 72 9.17 -9.09 -1.46
C GLU A 72 9.48 -10.32 -2.32
N ARG A 73 10.01 -11.38 -1.69
CA ARG A 73 10.25 -12.65 -2.38
C ARG A 73 8.95 -13.30 -2.86
N GLU A 74 7.90 -13.31 -2.05
CA GLU A 74 6.60 -13.87 -2.44
C GLU A 74 5.94 -13.03 -3.54
N LEU A 75 6.02 -11.70 -3.45
CA LEU A 75 5.53 -10.79 -4.47
C LEU A 75 6.22 -11.06 -5.82
N LEU A 76 7.56 -11.14 -5.85
CA LEU A 76 8.32 -11.38 -7.09
C LEU A 76 8.02 -12.75 -7.73
N LYS A 77 7.64 -13.77 -6.95
CA LYS A 77 7.22 -15.07 -7.51
C LYS A 77 5.96 -14.95 -8.35
N MET A 78 5.08 -13.99 -8.05
CA MET A 78 3.83 -13.77 -8.78
C MET A 78 4.04 -13.18 -10.18
N PHE A 79 5.26 -12.74 -10.51
CA PHE A 79 5.56 -12.17 -11.83
C PHE A 79 6.31 -13.13 -12.76
N LYS A 80 6.39 -14.43 -12.44
CA LYS A 80 6.99 -15.42 -13.35
C LYS A 80 6.19 -15.53 -14.67
N PRO A 81 6.85 -15.72 -15.84
CA PRO A 81 8.30 -15.86 -16.04
C PRO A 81 9.09 -14.55 -16.09
N HIS A 82 8.43 -13.38 -16.09
CA HIS A 82 9.01 -12.04 -16.24
C HIS A 82 9.69 -11.49 -14.97
N ARG A 83 10.38 -12.34 -14.19
CA ARG A 83 10.85 -11.99 -12.84
C ARG A 83 11.86 -10.82 -12.83
N GLU A 84 12.77 -10.76 -13.79
CA GLU A 84 13.80 -9.71 -13.86
C GLU A 84 13.23 -8.34 -14.22
N SER A 85 12.33 -8.29 -15.22
CA SER A 85 11.61 -7.06 -15.54
C SER A 85 10.64 -6.66 -14.42
N ALA A 86 10.05 -7.63 -13.73
CA ALA A 86 9.19 -7.38 -12.58
C ALA A 86 9.92 -6.81 -11.37
N ALA A 87 11.17 -7.21 -11.11
CA ALA A 87 11.96 -6.60 -10.06
C ALA A 87 12.21 -5.11 -10.33
N GLN A 88 12.44 -4.73 -11.60
CA GLN A 88 12.54 -3.33 -11.98
C GLN A 88 11.19 -2.60 -11.89
N HIS A 89 10.10 -3.27 -12.28
CA HIS A 89 8.74 -2.74 -12.15
C HIS A 89 8.38 -2.45 -10.69
N VAL A 90 8.55 -3.42 -9.79
CA VAL A 90 8.25 -3.28 -8.36
C VAL A 90 9.06 -2.14 -7.73
N LYS A 91 10.33 -1.94 -8.13
CA LYS A 91 11.16 -0.82 -7.68
C LYS A 91 10.67 0.56 -8.14
N ARG A 92 9.87 0.61 -9.21
CA ARG A 92 9.29 1.86 -9.74
C ARG A 92 7.91 2.17 -9.17
N ILE A 93 7.29 1.21 -8.48
CA ILE A 93 5.99 1.43 -7.83
C ILE A 93 6.16 2.49 -6.75
N GLN A 94 5.34 3.53 -6.82
CA GLN A 94 5.24 4.55 -5.79
C GLN A 94 4.23 4.09 -4.74
N VAL A 95 4.62 4.09 -3.47
CA VAL A 95 3.74 3.70 -2.36
C VAL A 95 3.46 4.93 -1.51
N PHE A 96 2.19 5.27 -1.36
CA PHE A 96 1.71 6.36 -0.52
C PHE A 96 0.89 5.81 0.65
N HIS A 97 0.94 6.51 1.77
CA HIS A 97 0.17 6.16 2.96
C HIS A 97 -0.69 7.36 3.37
N ILE A 98 -1.93 7.09 3.75
CA ILE A 98 -2.75 8.04 4.50
C ILE A 98 -2.70 7.56 5.95
N PRO A 99 -2.19 8.36 6.88
CA PRO A 99 -2.00 7.93 8.26
C PRO A 99 -3.34 7.69 8.98
N PRO A 100 -3.35 6.86 10.03
CA PRO A 100 -4.51 6.73 10.91
C PRO A 100 -4.98 8.07 11.49
N SER A 101 -6.29 8.23 11.65
CA SER A 101 -6.86 9.44 12.25
C SER A 101 -6.51 9.58 13.74
N ASP A 102 -6.39 8.46 14.45
CA ASP A 102 -5.96 8.45 15.84
C ASP A 102 -4.45 8.70 15.95
N LYS A 103 -4.07 9.69 16.75
CA LYS A 103 -2.67 10.12 16.89
C LYS A 103 -1.78 9.05 17.52
N ALA A 104 -2.28 8.27 18.46
CA ALA A 104 -1.51 7.19 19.09
C ALA A 104 -1.25 6.07 18.08
N VAL A 105 -2.27 5.70 17.30
CA VAL A 105 -2.14 4.71 16.21
C VAL A 105 -1.20 5.22 15.11
N ALA A 106 -1.30 6.49 14.72
CA ALA A 106 -0.40 7.10 13.74
C ALA A 106 1.07 7.13 14.21
N ASN A 107 1.33 7.31 15.50
CA ASN A 107 2.68 7.22 16.04
C ASN A 107 3.23 5.80 15.96
N ILE A 108 2.41 4.78 16.24
CA ILE A 108 2.80 3.37 16.06
C ILE A 108 3.08 3.09 14.58
N PHE A 109 2.26 3.60 13.66
CA PHE A 109 2.50 3.46 12.23
C PHE A 109 3.84 4.06 11.80
N ARG A 110 4.18 5.26 12.30
CA ARG A 110 5.49 5.88 12.04
C ARG A 110 6.65 5.03 12.56
N GLU A 111 6.54 4.53 13.79
CA GLU A 111 7.55 3.62 14.36
C GLU A 111 7.71 2.35 13.50
N ARG A 112 6.61 1.80 12.99
CA ARG A 112 6.66 0.63 12.10
C ARG A 112 7.43 0.94 10.82
N LEU A 113 7.22 2.11 10.23
CA LEU A 113 7.95 2.54 9.03
C LEU A 113 9.44 2.73 9.32
N GLU A 114 9.80 3.33 10.45
CA GLU A 114 11.19 3.52 10.88
C GLU A 114 11.92 2.18 11.05
N ARG A 115 11.27 1.18 11.68
CA ARG A 115 11.85 -0.16 11.90
C ARG A 115 12.17 -0.91 10.61
N VAL A 116 11.47 -0.60 9.51
CA VAL A 116 11.66 -1.26 8.20
C VAL A 116 12.20 -0.31 7.13
N ALA A 117 12.60 0.90 7.51
CA ALA A 117 13.18 1.87 6.59
C ALA A 117 14.52 1.32 6.09
N HIS A 118 14.55 0.94 4.82
CA HIS A 118 15.75 0.51 4.12
C HIS A 118 15.96 1.43 2.92
N ASP A 119 17.21 1.79 2.62
CA ASP A 119 17.62 2.67 1.50
C ASP A 119 16.99 2.35 0.12
N SER A 120 16.44 1.14 -0.07
CA SER A 120 15.84 0.68 -1.33
C SER A 120 14.34 0.98 -1.49
N ARG A 121 13.58 1.14 -0.40
CA ARG A 121 12.17 1.57 -0.48
C ARG A 121 12.14 3.08 -0.41
N LYS A 122 11.89 3.72 -1.57
CA LYS A 122 11.43 5.11 -1.61
C LYS A 122 10.00 5.17 -1.05
N THR A 123 9.85 4.90 0.24
CA THR A 123 8.72 5.43 0.98
C THR A 123 8.88 6.95 0.91
N PRO A 124 7.93 7.71 0.33
CA PRO A 124 7.93 9.16 0.47
C PRO A 124 8.10 9.45 1.96
N ARG A 125 9.15 10.21 2.30
CA ARG A 125 9.39 10.57 3.71
C ARG A 125 8.17 11.32 4.20
N ILE A 126 7.69 10.94 5.38
CA ILE A 126 6.61 11.59 6.11
C ILE A 126 7.09 12.98 6.51
N GLU A 127 6.99 13.95 5.61
CA GLU A 127 7.19 15.36 5.91
C GLU A 127 5.85 16.03 6.22
N SER A 128 5.90 17.17 6.92
CA SER A 128 4.76 17.86 7.55
C SER A 128 3.61 18.29 6.64
N ASP A 129 3.73 18.09 5.32
CA ASP A 129 2.78 18.45 4.27
C ASP A 129 2.08 17.21 3.66
N GLU A 130 1.96 16.11 4.40
CA GLU A 130 1.23 14.93 3.94
C GLU A 130 -0.28 15.20 3.77
N PRO A 131 -0.90 14.65 2.72
CA PRO A 131 -2.35 14.72 2.53
C PRO A 131 -3.04 14.03 3.71
N ARG A 132 -3.95 14.75 4.37
CA ARG A 132 -4.71 14.27 5.54
C ARG A 132 -5.77 13.25 5.17
N GLY A 133 -5.96 12.99 3.88
CA GLY A 133 -6.95 12.06 3.38
C GLY A 133 -6.79 11.77 1.91
N LEU A 134 -7.54 10.77 1.47
CA LEU A 134 -7.51 10.27 0.10
C LEU A 134 -7.85 11.33 -0.96
N PRO A 135 -8.81 12.26 -0.77
CA PRO A 135 -9.07 13.31 -1.76
C PRO A 135 -7.86 14.22 -2.02
N GLU A 136 -7.20 14.70 -0.97
CA GLU A 136 -6.00 15.55 -1.06
C GLU A 136 -4.84 14.81 -1.74
N LEU A 137 -4.65 13.53 -1.43
CA LEU A 137 -3.63 12.70 -2.08
C LEU A 137 -3.94 12.50 -3.56
N LEU A 138 -5.19 12.24 -3.92
CA LEU A 138 -5.58 12.08 -5.32
C LEU A 138 -5.42 13.40 -6.10
N GLU A 139 -5.65 14.55 -5.46
CA GLU A 139 -5.36 15.85 -6.05
C GLU A 139 -3.88 16.07 -6.33
N SER A 140 -3.01 15.81 -5.35
CA SER A 140 -1.56 15.99 -5.54
C SER A 140 -0.97 15.05 -6.59
N LEU A 141 -1.61 13.90 -6.83
CA LEU A 141 -1.23 12.94 -7.86
C LEU A 141 -1.89 13.18 -9.23
N ASN A 142 -2.71 14.24 -9.37
CA ASN A 142 -3.51 14.51 -10.57
C ASN A 142 -4.45 13.34 -10.94
N LEU A 143 -5.04 12.70 -9.92
CA LEU A 143 -5.91 11.54 -9.97
C LEU A 143 -7.32 11.84 -9.43
N LEU A 144 -7.72 13.11 -9.28
CA LEU A 144 -9.06 13.48 -8.77
C LEU A 144 -10.22 12.85 -9.55
N LYS A 145 -10.03 12.53 -10.82
CA LYS A 145 -11.01 11.80 -11.64
C LYS A 145 -11.41 10.44 -11.04
N LEU A 146 -10.56 9.85 -10.18
CA LEU A 146 -10.84 8.59 -9.50
C LEU A 146 -11.76 8.77 -8.29
N LEU A 147 -11.84 9.98 -7.72
CA LEU A 147 -12.56 10.24 -6.48
C LEU A 147 -14.05 9.85 -6.56
N PRO A 148 -14.82 10.21 -7.61
CA PRO A 148 -16.22 9.79 -7.72
C PRO A 148 -16.38 8.27 -7.87
N LEU A 149 -15.36 7.58 -8.39
CA LEU A 149 -15.39 6.12 -8.57
C LEU A 149 -15.18 5.38 -7.24
N LEU A 150 -14.78 6.09 -6.17
CA LEU A 150 -14.59 5.49 -4.85
C LEU A 150 -15.90 5.22 -4.11
N ASP A 151 -16.99 5.88 -4.48
CA ASP A 151 -18.31 5.70 -3.86
C ASP A 151 -19.00 4.38 -4.24
N GLY A 152 -18.53 3.71 -5.30
CA GLY A 152 -19.01 2.37 -5.69
C GLY A 152 -18.51 1.24 -4.80
N GLU A 153 -18.85 -0.01 -5.14
CA GLU A 153 -18.45 -1.21 -4.38
C GLU A 153 -16.92 -1.42 -4.33
N TRP A 154 -16.43 -1.80 -3.15
CA TRP A 154 -15.03 -2.16 -2.92
C TRP A 154 -14.86 -3.68 -2.88
N GLN A 155 -13.74 -4.17 -3.41
CA GLN A 155 -13.38 -5.58 -3.35
C GLN A 155 -12.88 -5.93 -1.93
N LYS A 156 -13.10 -7.17 -1.49
CA LYS A 156 -12.65 -7.69 -0.19
C LYS A 156 -11.56 -8.73 -0.40
#